data_AF-A0AAU6SNK5-F1
#
_entry.id   AF-A0AAU6SNK5-F1
#
_cell.length_a   1.000
_cell.length_b   1.000
_cell.length_c   1.000
_cell.angle_alpha   90.00
_cell.angle_beta   90.00
_cell.angle_gamma   90.00
#
_symmetry.space_group_name_H-M   'P 1'
#
loop_
_entity.id
_entity.type
_entity.pdbx_description
1 polymer ?
#
loop_
_entity_poly.entity_id
_entity_poly.type
_entity_poly.pdbx_seq_one_letter_code
_entity_poly.pdbx_strand_id
1 'polypeptide(L)'
;MKANNAETPDSSNALDTLKWVITFVLLAAAVVGNYLYGEWSVVARAAGVIVLIAGALGVAATTVKGQAAIVFARESRMEVRKVVWPTRQETMQTTLIVLAVSIVMALALWGIDGIMVRLVSFVTGV
;
A
#
# COMPACT_ATOMS: atom_id res chain seq x y z
N MET A 1 39.14 36.11 -10.21
CA MET A 1 39.50 34.72 -10.57
C MET A 1 38.94 33.75 -9.53
N LYS A 2 37.80 33.12 -9.83
CA LYS A 2 37.35 31.87 -9.20
C LYS A 2 36.89 30.99 -10.34
N ALA A 3 37.84 30.28 -10.94
CA ALA A 3 37.57 29.29 -11.96
C ALA A 3 37.03 28.02 -11.30
N ASN A 4 36.02 27.45 -11.93
CA ASN A 4 35.76 26.03 -12.10
C ASN A 4 35.77 25.15 -10.85
N ASN A 5 34.59 24.65 -10.48
CA ASN A 5 34.48 23.24 -10.15
C ASN A 5 33.35 22.67 -10.98
N ALA A 6 33.74 21.80 -11.91
CA ALA A 6 32.88 21.14 -12.88
C ALA A 6 31.68 20.46 -12.21
N GLU A 7 30.52 20.58 -12.85
CA GLU A 7 29.42 19.64 -12.69
C GLU A 7 29.98 18.24 -13.02
N THR A 8 30.38 17.49 -11.99
CA THR A 8 30.68 16.07 -12.15
C THR A 8 29.39 15.39 -12.57
N PRO A 9 29.37 14.63 -13.67
CA PRO A 9 28.14 14.06 -14.21
C PRO A 9 27.48 13.17 -13.16
N ASP A 10 26.16 13.26 -13.12
CA ASP A 10 25.13 12.46 -12.43
C ASP A 10 25.32 10.92 -12.52
N SER A 11 26.49 10.42 -12.12
CA SER A 11 26.81 8.99 -12.17
C SER A 11 25.96 8.18 -11.20
N SER A 12 25.52 8.78 -10.08
CA SER A 12 24.59 8.16 -9.12
C SER A 12 23.21 7.90 -9.74
N ASN A 13 22.68 8.86 -10.50
CA ASN A 13 21.37 8.74 -11.16
C ASN A 13 21.41 7.74 -12.34
N ALA A 14 22.50 7.71 -13.11
CA ALA A 14 22.66 6.76 -14.21
C ALA A 14 22.79 5.31 -13.71
N LEU A 15 23.58 5.08 -12.66
CA LEU A 15 23.73 3.75 -12.05
C LEU A 15 22.45 3.27 -11.39
N ASP A 16 21.69 4.15 -10.75
CA ASP A 16 20.40 3.78 -10.16
C ASP A 16 19.33 3.52 -11.22
N THR A 17 19.32 4.28 -12.32
CA THR A 17 18.45 3.99 -13.48
C THR A 17 18.80 2.62 -14.08
N LEU A 18 20.09 2.30 -14.20
CA LEU A 18 20.55 0.99 -14.66
C LEU A 18 20.09 -0.14 -13.73
N LYS A 19 20.21 0.03 -12.40
CA LYS A 19 19.71 -0.95 -11.42
C LYS A 19 18.21 -1.18 -11.57
N TRP A 20 17.43 -0.12 -11.78
CA TRP A 20 15.99 -0.24 -12.04
C TRP A 20 15.70 -1.03 -13.31
N VAL A 21 16.41 -0.75 -14.40
CA VAL A 21 16.29 -1.53 -15.65
C VAL A 21 16.59 -3.01 -15.39
N ILE A 22 17.66 -3.33 -14.65
CA ILE A 22 18.02 -4.71 -14.29
C ILE A 22 16.89 -5.36 -13.48
N THR A 23 16.34 -4.67 -12.47
CA THR A 23 15.20 -5.16 -11.68
C THR A 23 13.98 -5.47 -12.56
N PHE A 24 13.60 -4.58 -13.48
CA PHE A 24 12.48 -4.81 -14.40
C PHE A 24 12.74 -5.99 -15.34
N VAL A 25 13.97 -6.11 -15.86
CA VAL A 25 14.36 -7.23 -16.73
C VAL A 25 14.28 -8.55 -15.97
N LEU A 26 14.75 -8.61 -14.71
CA LEU A 26 14.64 -9.82 -13.89
C LEU A 26 13.19 -10.22 -13.60
N LEU A 27 12.31 -9.26 -13.33
CA LEU A 27 10.88 -9.51 -13.13
C LEU A 27 10.21 -9.99 -14.43
N ALA A 28 10.50 -9.36 -15.56
CA ALA A 28 9.99 -9.79 -16.87
C ALA A 28 10.47 -11.22 -17.19
N ALA A 29 11.75 -11.52 -16.93
CA ALA A 29 12.30 -12.87 -17.09
C ALA A 29 11.60 -13.89 -16.19
N ALA A 30 11.23 -13.52 -14.96
CA ALA A 30 10.47 -14.40 -14.08
C ALA A 30 9.08 -14.72 -14.64
N VAL A 31 8.35 -13.72 -15.17
CA VAL A 31 7.02 -13.91 -15.75
C VAL A 31 7.08 -14.71 -17.05
N VAL A 32 7.99 -14.34 -17.96
CA VAL A 32 8.16 -15.01 -19.25
C VAL A 32 8.68 -16.43 -19.09
N GLY A 33 9.69 -16.63 -18.23
CA GLY A 33 10.18 -17.96 -17.89
C GLY A 33 9.08 -18.84 -17.30
N ASN A 34 8.25 -18.27 -16.42
CA ASN A 34 7.10 -18.98 -15.87
C ASN A 34 6.08 -19.38 -16.96
N TYR A 35 5.88 -18.56 -18.00
CA TYR A 35 4.98 -18.89 -19.11
C TYR A 35 5.56 -19.94 -20.06
N LEU A 36 6.84 -19.81 -20.44
CA LEU A 36 7.50 -20.70 -21.40
C LEU A 36 7.77 -22.10 -20.83
N TYR A 37 8.15 -22.22 -19.56
CA TYR A 37 8.40 -23.51 -18.89
C TYR A 37 7.12 -24.11 -18.28
N GLY A 38 5.97 -23.90 -18.92
CA GLY A 38 4.67 -24.39 -18.46
C GLY A 38 4.55 -25.92 -18.41
N GLU A 39 5.36 -26.64 -19.19
CA GLU A 39 5.35 -28.12 -19.25
C GLU A 39 6.25 -28.79 -18.20
N TRP A 40 7.06 -28.03 -17.46
CA TRP A 40 7.94 -28.56 -16.42
C TRP A 40 7.22 -28.72 -15.07
N SER A 41 7.79 -29.52 -14.17
CA SER A 41 7.31 -29.65 -12.79
C SER A 41 7.10 -28.29 -12.13
N VAL A 42 5.90 -28.12 -11.54
CA VAL A 42 5.47 -26.88 -10.86
C VAL A 42 6.47 -26.44 -9.80
N VAL A 43 7.10 -27.39 -9.11
CA VAL A 43 8.06 -27.11 -8.02
C VAL A 43 9.33 -26.46 -8.56
N ALA A 44 9.87 -26.96 -9.68
CA ALA A 44 11.10 -26.42 -10.27
C ALA A 44 10.88 -24.98 -10.79
N ARG A 45 9.72 -24.73 -11.41
CA ARG A 45 9.33 -23.40 -11.88
C ARG A 45 9.16 -22.41 -10.73
N ALA A 46 8.43 -22.82 -9.68
CA ALA A 46 8.23 -21.99 -8.49
C ALA A 46 9.56 -21.62 -7.82
N ALA A 47 10.48 -22.58 -7.70
CA ALA A 47 11.82 -22.32 -7.17
C ALA A 47 12.59 -21.30 -8.02
N GLY A 48 12.59 -21.44 -9.35
CA GLY A 48 13.25 -20.50 -10.26
C GLY A 48 12.66 -19.08 -10.17
N VAL A 49 11.34 -18.97 -10.11
CA VAL A 49 10.65 -17.67 -9.94
C VAL A 49 11.01 -17.02 -8.61
N ILE A 50 11.05 -17.79 -7.52
CA ILE A 50 11.45 -17.28 -6.20
C ILE A 50 12.88 -16.73 -6.24
N VAL A 51 13.82 -17.44 -6.88
CA VAL A 51 15.21 -16.99 -7.02
C VAL A 51 15.29 -15.67 -7.81
N LEU A 52 14.58 -15.58 -8.93
CA LEU A 52 14.57 -14.35 -9.76
C LEU A 52 13.95 -13.16 -9.02
N ILE A 53 12.85 -13.37 -8.30
CA ILE A 53 12.21 -12.33 -7.47
C ILE A 53 13.14 -11.91 -6.33
N ALA A 54 13.78 -12.85 -5.64
CA ALA A 54 14.74 -12.55 -4.59
C ALA A 54 15.92 -11.72 -5.12
N GLY A 55 16.46 -12.08 -6.29
CA GLY A 55 17.49 -11.31 -6.97
C GLY A 55 17.02 -9.89 -7.34
N ALA A 56 15.82 -9.76 -7.90
CA ALA A 56 15.24 -8.46 -8.27
C ALA A 56 15.06 -7.56 -7.04
N LEU A 57 14.56 -8.11 -5.93
CA LEU A 57 14.43 -7.41 -4.65
C LEU A 57 15.79 -7.02 -4.06
N GLY A 58 16.80 -7.89 -4.18
CA GLY A 58 18.17 -7.59 -3.77
C GLY A 58 18.75 -6.40 -4.53
N VAL A 59 18.63 -6.38 -5.86
CA VAL A 59 19.08 -5.25 -6.69
C VAL A 59 18.29 -3.98 -6.35
N ALA A 60 16.96 -4.08 -6.23
CA ALA A 60 16.10 -2.95 -5.90
C ALA A 60 16.47 -2.33 -4.53
N ALA A 61 16.78 -3.16 -3.54
CA ALA A 61 17.20 -2.71 -2.21
C ALA A 61 18.53 -1.93 -2.23
N THR A 62 19.43 -2.20 -3.17
CA THR A 62 20.71 -1.46 -3.31
C THR A 62 20.58 -0.10 -4.04
N THR A 63 19.38 0.26 -4.47
CA THR A 63 19.09 1.54 -5.15
C THR A 63 18.80 2.63 -4.12
N VAL A 64 19.04 3.92 -4.42
CA VAL A 64 18.80 5.03 -3.46
C VAL A 64 17.36 5.03 -2.94
N LYS A 65 16.37 4.82 -3.83
CA LYS A 65 14.95 4.71 -3.43
C LYS A 65 14.67 3.47 -2.55
N GLY A 66 15.38 2.37 -2.80
CA GLY A 66 15.25 1.12 -2.01
C GLY A 66 15.80 1.28 -0.60
N GLN A 67 16.98 1.89 -0.46
CA GLN A 67 17.56 2.23 0.85
C GLN A 67 16.67 3.21 1.62
N ALA A 68 16.14 4.24 0.96
CA ALA A 68 15.21 5.17 1.56
C ALA A 68 13.94 4.48 2.11
N ALA A 69 13.38 3.52 1.36
CA ALA A 69 12.23 2.73 1.81
C ALA A 69 12.56 1.86 3.03
N ILE A 70 13.76 1.27 3.10
CA ILE A 70 14.20 0.48 4.26
C ILE A 70 14.35 1.37 5.51
N VAL A 71 14.97 2.54 5.36
CA VAL A 71 15.11 3.52 6.44
C VAL A 71 13.73 3.99 6.91
N PHE A 72 12.84 4.36 5.98
CA PHE A 72 11.47 4.75 6.28
C PHE A 72 10.70 3.65 7.02
N ALA A 73 10.86 2.38 6.64
CA ALA A 73 10.23 1.26 7.32
C ALA A 73 10.75 1.08 8.76
N ARG A 74 12.04 1.33 8.99
CA ARG A 74 12.64 1.32 10.35
C ARG A 74 12.11 2.49 11.19
N GLU A 75 12.07 3.69 10.63
CA GLU A 75 11.52 4.88 11.29
C GLU A 75 10.03 4.73 11.61
N SER A 76 9.25 4.20 10.67
CA SER A 76 7.82 3.91 10.86
C SER A 76 7.60 2.93 12.02
N ARG A 77 8.45 1.91 12.17
CA ARG A 77 8.38 0.99 13.32
C ARG A 77 8.65 1.69 14.65
N MET A 78 9.56 2.68 14.66
CA MET A 78 9.81 3.49 15.85
C MET A 78 8.63 4.41 16.16
N GLU A 79 7.96 4.94 15.14
CA GLU A 79 6.78 5.79 15.32
C GLU A 79 5.55 5.00 15.79
N VAL A 80 5.35 3.78 15.27
CA VAL A 80 4.29 2.88 15.74
C VAL A 80 4.45 2.56 17.23
N ARG A 81 5.66 2.55 17.76
CA ARG A 81 5.89 2.36 19.21
C ARG A 81 5.48 3.58 20.04
N LYS A 82 5.40 4.77 19.44
CA LYS A 82 4.89 5.99 20.09
C LYS A 82 3.36 6.06 20.06
N VAL A 83 2.71 5.21 19.27
CA VAL A 83 1.24 5.08 19.28
C VAL A 83 0.84 4.48 20.62
N VAL A 84 0.32 5.33 21.49
CA VAL A 84 -0.35 4.90 22.71
C VAL A 84 -1.66 4.26 22.28
N TRP A 85 -1.70 2.93 22.28
CA TRP A 85 -2.94 2.23 22.02
C TRP A 85 -3.93 2.52 23.14
N PRO A 86 -5.16 2.93 22.80
CA PRO A 86 -6.14 3.33 23.78
C PRO A 86 -6.44 2.16 24.72
N THR A 87 -6.75 2.48 25.97
CA THR A 87 -7.17 1.46 26.92
C THR A 87 -8.53 0.89 26.50
N ARG A 88 -8.88 -0.31 26.98
CA ARG A 88 -10.20 -0.91 26.71
C ARG A 88 -11.34 0.03 27.12
N GLN A 89 -11.14 0.83 28.16
CA GLN A 89 -12.13 1.77 28.67
C GLN A 89 -12.34 2.96 27.72
N GLU A 90 -11.26 3.56 27.20
CA GLU A 90 -11.32 4.65 26.21
C GLU A 90 -11.91 4.18 24.88
N THR A 91 -11.56 2.97 24.47
CA THR A 91 -12.10 2.34 23.25
C THR A 91 -13.61 2.14 23.37
N MET A 92 -14.08 1.61 24.50
CA MET A 92 -15.51 1.40 24.77
C MET A 92 -16.26 2.72 24.87
N GLN A 93 -15.69 3.74 25.52
CA GLN A 93 -16.31 5.06 25.62
C GLN A 93 -16.51 5.68 24.23
N THR A 94 -15.47 5.66 23.40
CA THR A 94 -15.55 6.21 22.02
C THR A 94 -16.55 5.42 21.17
N THR A 95 -16.56 4.09 21.28
CA THR A 95 -17.51 3.23 20.57
C THR A 95 -18.95 3.52 20.99
N LEU A 96 -19.21 3.70 22.30
CA LEU A 96 -20.54 4.02 22.82
C LEU A 96 -21.02 5.41 22.35
N ILE A 97 -20.12 6.39 22.29
CA ILE A 97 -20.42 7.72 21.75
C ILE A 97 -20.83 7.61 20.28
N VAL A 98 -20.02 6.93 19.45
CA VAL A 98 -20.32 6.74 18.02
C VAL A 98 -21.62 5.96 17.82
N LEU A 99 -21.86 4.92 18.63
CA LEU A 99 -23.09 4.14 18.60
C LEU A 99 -24.31 5.00 18.95
N ALA A 100 -24.23 5.84 19.98
CA ALA A 100 -25.31 6.73 20.36
C ALA A 100 -25.66 7.71 19.23
N VAL A 101 -24.66 8.37 18.64
CA VAL A 101 -24.87 9.29 17.51
C VAL A 101 -25.47 8.55 16.30
N SER A 102 -24.99 7.34 16.01
CA SER A 102 -25.51 6.52 14.92
C SER A 102 -26.97 6.12 15.12
N ILE A 103 -27.37 5.77 16.35
CA ILE A 103 -28.77 5.45 16.69
C ILE A 103 -29.66 6.68 16.52
N VAL A 104 -29.22 7.86 16.99
CA VAL A 104 -29.97 9.10 16.82
C VAL A 104 -30.18 9.41 15.33
N MET A 105 -29.12 9.30 14.52
CA MET A 105 -29.21 9.52 13.08
C MET A 105 -30.14 8.50 12.40
N ALA A 106 -30.02 7.22 12.75
CA ALA A 106 -30.85 6.16 12.20
C ALA A 106 -32.34 6.38 12.52
N LEU A 107 -32.67 6.77 13.76
CA LEU A 107 -34.05 7.07 14.16
C LEU A 107 -34.57 8.34 13.48
N ALA A 108 -33.74 9.37 13.34
CA ALA A 108 -34.12 10.61 12.66
C ALA A 108 -34.44 10.37 11.18
N LEU A 109 -33.56 9.65 10.47
CA LEU A 109 -33.78 9.27 9.07
C LEU A 109 -35.03 8.39 8.95
N TRP A 110 -35.12 7.31 9.75
CA TRP A 110 -36.29 6.43 9.74
C TRP A 110 -37.61 7.18 9.97
N GLY A 111 -37.64 8.17 10.86
CA GLY A 111 -38.80 9.02 11.11
C GLY A 111 -39.18 9.86 9.89
N ILE A 112 -38.21 10.52 9.26
CA ILE A 112 -38.41 11.36 8.07
C ILE A 112 -38.84 10.51 6.88
N ASP A 113 -38.13 9.41 6.60
CA ASP A 113 -38.45 8.45 5.55
C ASP A 113 -39.86 7.88 5.74
N GLY A 114 -40.22 7.52 6.97
CA GLY A 114 -41.56 7.02 7.30
C GLY A 114 -42.67 8.05 7.08
N ILE A 115 -42.42 9.34 7.35
CA ILE A 115 -43.36 10.43 7.05
C ILE A 115 -43.47 10.63 5.54
N MET A 116 -42.34 10.64 4.83
CA MET A 116 -42.28 10.75 3.37
C MET A 116 -43.09 9.65 2.69
N VAL A 117 -42.91 8.38 3.10
CA VAL A 117 -43.66 7.24 2.55
C VAL A 117 -45.16 7.41 2.78
N ARG A 118 -45.60 7.80 3.99
CA ARG A 118 -47.03 8.04 4.28
C ARG A 118 -47.62 9.20 3.48
N LEU A 119 -46.83 10.25 3.24
CA LEU A 119 -47.25 11.41 2.47
C LEU A 119 -47.40 11.04 0.99
N VAL A 120 -46.44 10.29 0.44
CA VAL A 120 -46.50 9.79 -0.94
C VAL A 120 -47.67 8.81 -1.11
N SER A 121 -47.89 7.89 -0.17
CA SER A 121 -49.01 6.94 -0.23
C SER A 121 -50.36 7.67 -0.18
N PHE A 122 -50.49 8.69 0.69
CA PHE A 122 -51.70 9.53 0.76
C PHE A 122 -51.99 10.28 -0.55
N VAL A 123 -50.95 10.82 -1.20
CA VAL A 123 -51.10 11.55 -2.47
C VAL A 123 -51.37 10.62 -3.65
N THR A 124 -50.72 9.45 -3.69
CA THR A 124 -50.83 8.50 -4.80
C THR A 124 -52.07 7.60 -4.66
N GLY A 125 -52.71 7.57 -3.49
CA GLY A 125 -53.93 6.80 -3.23
C GLY A 125 -53.74 5.28 -3.21
N VAL A 126 -52.49 4.81 -3.07
CA VAL A 126 -52.10 3.40 -2.85
C VAL A 126 -51.67 3.22 -1.41
#